data_AF-A0AAW9MYG5-F1
#
_entry.id   AF-A0AAW9MYG5-F1
#
_cell.length_a   1.000
_cell.length_b   1.000
_cell.length_c   1.000
_cell.angle_alpha   90.00
_cell.angle_beta   90.00
_cell.angle_gamma   90.00
#
_symmetry.space_group_name_H-M   'P 1'
#
loop_
_entity.id
_entity.type
_entity.pdbx_description
1 polymer ?
#
loop_
_entity_poly.entity_id
_entity_poly.type
_entity_poly.pdbx_seq_one_letter_code
_entity_poly.pdbx_strand_id
1 'polypeptide(L)' 'MKKKYDEIEFCGLVSNICVISNMVLAKAFSPESRIYVNRKLTGSNDLEIQEKAFDVIKNLHMEVLDE' A
#
# COMPACT_ATOMS: atom_id res chain seq x y z
N MET A 1 -6.37 -21.06 11.95
CA MET A 1 -7.34 -20.23 11.18
C MET A 1 -6.60 -19.03 10.63
N LYS A 2 -6.60 -18.82 9.30
CA LYS A 2 -6.15 -17.54 8.72
C LYS A 2 -7.18 -16.48 9.15
N LYS A 3 -6.75 -15.47 9.93
CA LYS A 3 -7.59 -14.29 10.17
C LYS A 3 -7.88 -13.67 8.81
N LYS A 4 -9.17 -13.59 8.46
CA LYS A 4 -9.63 -12.80 7.32
C LYS A 4 -9.81 -11.38 7.81
N TYR A 5 -9.12 -10.44 7.20
CA TYR A 5 -9.35 -9.02 7.40
C TYR A 5 -10.28 -8.54 6.29
N ASP A 6 -11.30 -7.77 6.61
CA ASP A 6 -12.12 -7.14 5.58
C ASP A 6 -11.32 -5.99 4.92
N GLU A 7 -10.57 -5.25 5.73
CA GLU A 7 -9.72 -4.14 5.30
C GLU A 7 -8.33 -4.18 5.93
N ILE A 8 -7.32 -3.68 5.20
CA ILE A 8 -5.95 -3.48 5.67
C ILE A 8 -5.45 -2.12 5.18
N GLU A 9 -5.25 -1.19 6.12
CA GLU A 9 -4.67 0.13 5.86
C GLU A 9 -3.15 0.12 6.11
N PHE A 10 -2.40 0.74 5.20
CA PHE A 10 -0.97 0.98 5.34
C PHE A 10 -0.67 2.47 5.53
N CYS A 11 0.36 2.74 6.32
CA CYS A 11 0.97 4.06 6.52
C CYS A 11 2.47 3.92 6.78
N GLY A 12 3.19 5.04 6.85
CA GLY A 12 4.61 5.11 7.21
C GLY A 12 5.54 5.41 6.04
N LEU A 13 6.84 5.32 6.30
CA LEU A 13 7.93 5.60 5.37
C LEU A 13 8.81 4.35 5.22
N VAL A 14 9.35 4.02 4.05
CA VAL A 14 9.38 4.77 2.78
C VAL A 14 8.40 4.15 1.76
N SER A 15 7.62 4.98 1.06
CA SER A 15 6.55 4.58 0.12
C SER A 15 7.00 3.53 -0.91
N ASN A 16 8.15 3.77 -1.54
CA ASN A 16 8.71 2.96 -2.61
C ASN A 16 9.63 1.81 -2.15
N ILE A 17 9.70 1.54 -0.83
CA ILE A 17 10.52 0.47 -0.27
C ILE A 17 9.65 -0.44 0.59
N CYS A 18 9.49 -0.11 1.87
CA CYS A 18 8.85 -1.02 2.83
C CYS A 18 7.33 -0.98 2.73
N VAL A 19 6.74 0.18 2.42
CA VAL A 19 5.28 0.31 2.36
C VAL A 19 4.74 -0.54 1.22
N ILE A 20 5.19 -0.30 -0.01
CA ILE A 20 4.78 -1.13 -1.15
C ILE A 20 5.12 -2.62 -0.97
N SER A 21 6.29 -2.95 -0.42
CA SER A 21 6.67 -4.35 -0.18
C SER A 21 5.72 -5.05 0.80
N ASN A 22 5.37 -4.38 1.90
CA ASN A 22 4.46 -4.94 2.89
C ASN A 22 3.03 -5.03 2.37
N MET A 23 2.59 -4.06 1.56
CA MET A 23 1.30 -4.11 0.87
C MET A 23 1.21 -5.33 -0.06
N VAL A 24 2.26 -5.60 -0.84
CA VAL A 24 2.34 -6.81 -1.70
C VAL A 24 2.23 -8.09 -0.88
N LEU A 25 2.95 -8.18 0.25
CA LEU A 25 2.86 -9.33 1.14
C LEU A 25 1.45 -9.50 1.72
N ALA A 26 0.80 -8.41 2.12
CA ALA A 26 -0.58 -8.44 2.60
C ALA A 26 -1.56 -8.87 1.51
N LYS A 27 -1.38 -8.39 0.26
CA LYS A 27 -2.20 -8.82 -0.89
C LYS A 27 -2.04 -10.30 -1.19
N ALA A 28 -0.82 -10.83 -1.13
CA ALA A 28 -0.56 -12.26 -1.29
C ALA A 28 -1.16 -13.09 -0.15
N PHE A 29 -1.13 -12.59 1.08
CA PHE A 29 -1.69 -13.27 2.25
C PHE A 29 -3.22 -13.24 2.28
N SER A 30 -3.82 -12.10 1.92
CA SER A 30 -5.26 -11.83 1.99
C SER A 30 -5.77 -11.18 0.69
N PRO A 31 -5.92 -11.98 -0.40
CA PRO A 31 -6.27 -11.45 -1.72
C PRO A 31 -7.61 -10.71 -1.79
N GLU A 32 -8.57 -11.14 -0.97
CA GLU A 32 -9.94 -10.61 -0.92
C GLU A 32 -10.11 -9.40 0.00
N SER A 33 -9.09 -9.05 0.79
CA SER A 33 -9.15 -7.86 1.63
C SER A 33 -9.10 -6.60 0.77
N ARG A 34 -9.83 -5.57 1.19
CA ARG A 34 -9.60 -4.21 0.69
C ARG A 34 -8.29 -3.70 1.28
N ILE A 35 -7.29 -3.46 0.43
CA ILE A 35 -5.95 -3.02 0.87
C ILE A 35 -5.69 -1.63 0.32
N TYR A 36 -5.31 -0.70 1.19
CA TYR A 36 -5.09 0.69 0.80
C TYR A 36 -3.98 1.36 1.60
N VAL A 37 -3.45 2.46 1.06
CA VAL A 37 -2.50 3.35 1.73
C VAL A 37 -3.03 4.78 1.70
N ASN A 38 -2.87 5.51 2.79
CA ASN A 38 -3.16 6.95 2.83
C ASN A 38 -1.92 7.76 2.45
N ARG A 39 -2.01 8.54 1.37
CA ARG A 39 -0.92 9.38 0.85
C ARG A 39 -0.46 10.45 1.84
N LYS A 40 -1.33 10.95 2.72
CA LYS A 40 -0.95 11.92 3.76
C LYS A 40 -0.16 11.29 4.91
N LEU A 41 -0.28 9.97 5.07
CA LEU A 41 0.37 9.21 6.14
C LEU A 41 1.56 8.37 5.63
N THR A 42 1.92 8.51 4.35
CA THR A 42 3.03 7.80 3.71
C THR A 42 3.83 8.70 2.79
N GLY A 43 5.14 8.48 2.71
CA GLY A 43 6.02 9.34 1.93
C GLY A 43 7.40 8.74 1.63
N SER A 44 8.17 9.48 0.84
CA SER A 44 9.58 9.23 0.50
C SER A 44 10.32 10.56 0.31
N ASN A 45 11.64 10.52 0.36
CA ASN A 45 12.48 11.68 0.07
C ASN A 45 12.53 12.02 -1.42
N ASP A 46 12.20 11.07 -2.30
CA ASP A 46 12.08 11.27 -3.74
C ASP A 46 10.60 11.19 -4.13
N LEU A 47 10.02 12.35 -4.45
CA LEU A 47 8.61 12.47 -4.80
C LEU A 47 8.29 11.84 -6.15
N GLU A 48 9.22 11.83 -7.11
CA GLU A 48 8.98 11.19 -8.41
C GLU A 48 8.88 9.67 -8.26
N ILE A 49 9.80 9.09 -7.48
CA ILE A 49 9.77 7.65 -7.21
C ILE A 49 8.56 7.28 -6.34
N GLN A 50 8.17 8.14 -5.40
CA GLN A 50 6.95 7.94 -4.62
C GLN A 50 5.70 7.83 -5.50
N GLU A 51 5.51 8.75 -6.46
CA GLU A 51 4.35 8.68 -7.37
C GLU A 51 4.35 7.40 -8.19
N LYS A 52 5.52 7.00 -8.71
CA LYS A 52 5.67 5.71 -9.41
C LYS A 52 5.31 4.52 -8.52
N ALA A 53 5.65 4.55 -7.24
CA ALA A 53 5.26 3.50 -6.30
C ALA A 53 3.74 3.45 -6.09
N PHE A 54 3.08 4.61 -6.01
CA PHE A 54 1.62 4.67 -5.94
C PHE A 54 0.95 4.15 -7.22
N ASP A 55 1.53 4.41 -8.40
CA ASP A 55 1.03 3.84 -9.66
C ASP A 55 1.16 2.31 -9.67
N VAL A 56 2.28 1.76 -9.17
CA VAL A 56 2.45 0.30 -9.03
C VAL A 56 1.46 -0.28 -8.01
N ILE A 57 1.23 0.38 -6.87
CA ILE A 57 0.22 -0.05 -5.88
C ILE A 57 -1.16 -0.15 -6.53
N LYS A 58 -1.58 0.87 -7.29
CA LYS A 58 -2.85 0.87 -8.03
C LYS A 58 -2.91 -0.26 -9.07
N ASN A 59 -1.82 -0.49 -9.80
CA ASN A 59 -1.73 -1.57 -10.77
C ASN A 59 -1.87 -2.97 -10.14
N LEU A 60 -1.47 -3.13 -8.88
CA LEU A 60 -1.57 -4.36 -8.11
C LEU A 60 -2.95 -4.58 -7.44
N HIS A 61 -3.99 -3.88 -7.89
CA HIS A 61 -5.35 -3.98 -7.35
C HIS A 61 -5.45 -3.62 -5.85
N MET A 62 -4.73 -2.57 -5.45
CA MET A 62 -4.81 -1.93 -4.14
C MET A 62 -5.10 -0.43 -4.32
N GLU A 63 -5.55 0.25 -3.27
CA GLU A 63 -5.98 1.65 -3.37
C GLU A 63 -4.93 2.61 -2.78
N VAL A 64 -4.89 3.83 -3.31
CA VAL A 64 -4.13 4.95 -2.75
C VAL A 64 -5.14 6.06 -2.50
N LEU A 65 -5.33 6.43 -1.24
CA LEU A 65 -6.29 7.46 -0.81
C LEU A 65 -5.57 8.81 -0.63
N ASP A 66 -6.26 9.90 -0.96
CA ASP A 66 -5.75 11.28 -0.86
C ASP A 66 -6.40 12.08 0.32
N GLU A 67 -7.14 11.42 1.21
CA GLU A 67 -7.92 12.03 2.30
C GLU A 67 -7.15 12.29 3.60
#